data_AF-A0A3R7KM78-F1
#
_entry.id   AF-A0A3R7KM78-F1
#
_cell.length_a   1.000
_cell.length_b   1.000
_cell.length_c   1.000
_cell.angle_alpha   90.00
_cell.angle_beta   90.00
_cell.angle_gamma   90.00
#
_symmetry.space_group_name_H-M   'P 1'
#
loop_
_entity.id
_entity.type
_entity.pdbx_description
1 polymer ?
#
loop_
_entity_poly.entity_id
_entity_poly.type
_entity_poly.pdbx_seq_one_letter_code
_entity_poly.pdbx_strand_id
1 'polypeptide(L)'
;MATLHGADAETVREALERGEPLPGTAGFAGEIDGKLVRDVLGREPLFLEGTEATATGETEDDAWAFEPTALEDPTPVPAGGVVDADEAGRVVPADVERRWTLPDPDPEPDHETALEALDDAIRTATDTARTAEREIAVAFSGGVDSALVAELLDAPLYVVGFPDSHDVEAARTAAEAMGRELTVVELEPADLERAVPEIVRATGRTNAMDVQIALPLYLVGERVAADGYDALAVGQGADELFGGYEKVVRLDHRVDAETTRGAVREQIRSLPDQLPRDVLTIRATGLEPVAPLLHDRVVEAALRLPDDLLADAETRKRAFRQVASRYLPEEVAMRDKKAVQYGSLVARELDRLARQNGYKRRMDDHVSKYVASLLENEVEGEGEVEDE
;
A
#
# COMPACT_ATOMS: atom_id res chain seq x y z
N MET A 1 17.39 22.81 -4.16
CA MET A 1 17.18 22.47 -2.73
C MET A 1 16.45 21.14 -2.77
N ALA A 2 16.85 20.12 -2.00
CA ALA A 2 16.18 18.82 -2.13
C ALA A 2 14.85 18.84 -1.37
N THR A 3 13.79 18.36 -2.01
CA THR A 3 12.46 18.18 -1.42
C THR A 3 12.07 16.72 -1.67
N LEU A 4 12.33 15.86 -0.68
CA LEU A 4 12.22 14.41 -0.81
C LEU A 4 11.39 13.82 0.33
N HIS A 5 10.61 12.79 0.01
CA HIS A 5 10.01 11.87 0.98
C HIS A 5 10.74 10.51 0.94
N GLY A 6 10.73 9.80 2.07
CA GLY A 6 11.18 8.41 2.18
C GLY A 6 12.69 8.17 2.40
N ALA A 7 13.58 8.91 1.73
CA ALA A 7 15.03 8.75 1.88
C ALA A 7 15.78 10.09 1.90
N ASP A 8 17.00 10.08 2.45
CA ASP A 8 17.87 11.25 2.48
C ASP A 8 18.46 11.58 1.10
N ALA A 9 18.83 12.84 0.91
CA ALA A 9 19.33 13.33 -0.38
C ALA A 9 20.68 12.74 -0.80
N GLU A 10 21.52 12.25 0.13
CA GLU A 10 22.79 11.62 -0.22
C GLU A 10 22.51 10.25 -0.86
N THR A 11 21.70 9.42 -0.21
CA THR A 11 21.30 8.10 -0.71
C THR A 11 20.64 8.18 -2.09
N VAL A 12 19.69 9.11 -2.30
CA VAL A 12 19.00 9.28 -3.59
C VAL A 12 19.97 9.73 -4.69
N ARG A 13 20.92 10.62 -4.38
CA ARG A 13 21.93 11.08 -5.34
C ARG A 13 22.85 9.94 -5.76
N GLU A 14 23.33 9.15 -4.80
CA GLU A 14 24.15 7.98 -5.11
C GLU A 14 23.40 6.94 -5.96
N ALA A 15 22.12 6.70 -5.66
CA ALA A 15 21.27 5.81 -6.44
C ALA A 15 21.11 6.28 -7.89
N LEU A 16 20.94 7.59 -8.09
CA LEU A 16 20.81 8.20 -9.42
C LEU A 16 22.12 8.13 -10.22
N GLU A 17 23.24 8.45 -9.58
CA GLU A 17 24.58 8.40 -10.18
C GLU A 17 24.97 6.97 -10.59
N ARG A 18 24.74 6.00 -9.70
CA ARG A 18 25.10 4.60 -9.94
C ARG A 18 24.06 3.84 -10.75
N GLY A 19 22.82 4.35 -10.83
CA GLY A 19 21.70 3.64 -11.42
C GLY A 19 21.25 2.44 -10.60
N GLU A 20 21.41 2.51 -9.28
CA GLU A 20 21.06 1.45 -8.34
C GLU A 20 19.54 1.49 -8.09
N PRO A 21 18.75 0.49 -8.55
CA PRO A 21 17.30 0.49 -8.37
C PRO A 21 16.86 0.21 -6.93
N LEU A 22 17.70 -0.42 -6.11
CA LEU A 22 17.38 -0.80 -4.74
C LEU A 22 18.49 -0.32 -3.78
N PRO A 23 18.61 1.01 -3.54
CA PRO A 23 19.72 1.58 -2.76
C PRO A 23 19.69 1.26 -1.25
N GLY A 24 18.71 0.49 -0.78
CA GLY A 24 18.63 0.04 0.62
C GLY A 24 17.69 0.90 1.47
N THR A 25 16.61 1.40 0.87
CA THR A 25 15.65 2.32 1.46
C THR A 25 14.25 1.69 1.61
N ALA A 26 13.33 2.43 2.24
CA ALA A 26 11.91 2.09 2.28
C ALA A 26 11.12 2.69 1.08
N GLY A 27 11.81 3.25 0.08
CA GLY A 27 11.21 4.03 -1.00
C GLY A 27 11.59 5.50 -0.93
N PHE A 28 11.43 6.21 -2.05
CA PHE A 28 11.65 7.65 -2.12
C PHE A 28 10.98 8.27 -3.34
N ALA A 29 10.60 9.53 -3.20
CA ALA A 29 10.22 10.37 -4.34
C ALA A 29 10.44 11.85 -4.02
N GLY A 30 10.52 12.68 -5.07
CA GLY A 30 10.55 14.14 -4.96
C GLY A 30 11.63 14.78 -5.83
N GLU A 31 12.01 16.01 -5.51
CA GLU A 31 13.01 16.78 -6.26
C GLU A 31 14.41 16.67 -5.64
N ILE A 32 15.39 16.36 -6.48
CA ILE A 32 16.81 16.42 -6.15
C ILE A 32 17.61 16.96 -7.33
N ASP A 33 18.45 17.98 -7.06
CA ASP A 33 19.37 18.58 -8.04
C ASP A 33 18.72 18.96 -9.38
N GLY A 34 17.48 19.47 -9.34
CA GLY A 34 16.71 19.87 -10.52
C GLY A 34 16.01 18.72 -11.24
N LYS A 35 15.91 17.54 -10.62
CA LYS A 35 15.23 16.37 -11.18
C LYS A 35 14.17 15.86 -10.22
N LEU A 36 13.00 15.54 -10.76
CA LEU A 36 12.00 14.74 -10.06
C LEU A 36 12.34 13.27 -10.22
N VAL A 37 12.33 12.53 -9.12
CA VAL A 37 12.65 11.11 -9.08
C VAL A 37 11.57 10.35 -8.34
N ARG A 38 11.30 9.11 -8.75
CA ARG A 38 10.43 8.17 -8.04
C ARG A 38 11.05 6.78 -8.04
N ASP A 39 11.09 6.13 -6.88
CA ASP A 39 11.73 4.83 -6.71
C ASP A 39 11.11 3.73 -7.60
N VAL A 40 11.84 2.61 -7.76
CA VAL A 40 11.50 1.53 -8.69
C VAL A 40 10.16 0.85 -8.43
N LEU A 41 9.63 0.91 -7.20
CA LEU A 41 8.32 0.38 -6.84
C LEU A 41 7.25 1.48 -6.69
N GLY A 42 7.63 2.75 -6.80
CA GLY A 42 6.73 3.89 -6.65
C GLY A 42 6.07 3.94 -5.27
N ARG A 43 6.84 3.67 -4.21
CA ARG A 43 6.33 3.56 -2.84
C ARG A 43 5.91 4.91 -2.31
N GLU A 44 6.69 5.94 -2.62
CA GLU A 44 6.28 7.32 -2.39
C GLU A 44 5.45 7.84 -3.59
N PRO A 45 4.25 8.41 -3.34
CA PRO A 45 3.48 9.10 -4.36
C PRO A 45 4.22 10.34 -4.85
N LEU A 46 4.11 10.59 -6.16
CA LEU A 46 4.59 11.81 -6.79
C LEU A 46 3.79 12.00 -8.07
N PHE A 47 3.27 13.20 -8.26
CA PHE A 47 2.36 13.54 -9.35
C PHE A 47 2.89 14.74 -10.12
N LEU A 48 2.64 14.76 -11.41
CA LEU A 48 2.82 15.91 -12.31
C LEU A 48 1.46 16.49 -12.63
N GLU A 49 1.42 17.79 -12.91
CA GLU A 49 0.27 18.42 -13.54
C GLU A 49 0.07 17.88 -14.96
N GLY A 50 -1.17 17.61 -15.33
CA GLY A 50 -1.54 17.03 -16.62
C GLY A 50 -1.33 18.01 -17.78
N THR A 51 -0.84 17.50 -18.92
CA THR A 51 -0.46 18.35 -20.06
C THR A 51 -1.63 19.02 -20.80
N GLU A 52 -2.89 18.60 -20.57
CA GLU A 52 -4.04 19.31 -21.13
C GLU A 52 -4.31 20.65 -20.42
N ALA A 53 -3.93 20.77 -19.14
CA ALA A 53 -4.06 22.01 -18.36
C ALA A 53 -2.99 23.06 -18.74
N THR A 54 -1.78 22.63 -19.14
CA THR A 54 -0.63 23.52 -19.41
C THR A 54 -0.54 24.09 -20.83
N ALA A 55 -1.65 24.09 -21.59
CA ALA A 55 -1.72 24.57 -22.98
C ALA A 55 -1.42 26.07 -23.19
N THR A 56 -1.10 26.83 -22.14
CA THR A 56 -0.83 28.27 -22.16
C THR A 56 0.66 28.65 -22.01
N GLY A 57 1.55 27.69 -21.74
CA GLY A 57 3.01 27.88 -21.89
C GLY A 57 3.73 28.66 -20.79
N GLU A 58 3.09 28.91 -19.65
CA GLU A 58 3.74 29.39 -18.43
C GLU A 58 3.82 28.20 -17.45
N THR A 59 5.03 27.83 -17.01
CA THR A 59 5.21 26.86 -15.92
C THR A 59 4.71 27.55 -14.66
N GLU A 60 3.52 27.19 -14.20
CA GLU A 60 3.04 27.59 -12.88
C GLU A 60 3.92 26.94 -11.80
N ASP A 61 3.97 27.57 -10.63
CA ASP A 61 4.77 27.14 -9.48
C ASP A 61 4.34 25.73 -8.96
N ASP A 62 3.21 25.19 -9.43
CA ASP A 62 2.57 23.93 -9.01
C ASP A 62 2.65 22.81 -10.06
N ALA A 63 3.75 22.68 -10.80
CA ALA A 63 3.87 21.68 -11.87
C ALA A 63 3.97 20.21 -11.39
N TRP A 64 4.16 19.98 -10.09
CA TRP A 64 4.22 18.66 -9.45
C TRP A 64 3.89 18.73 -7.96
N ALA A 65 3.43 17.63 -7.38
CA ALA A 65 3.11 17.53 -5.95
C ALA A 65 3.22 16.09 -5.42
N PHE A 66 3.29 15.94 -4.09
CA PHE A 66 3.17 14.63 -3.44
C PHE A 66 1.71 14.19 -3.29
N GLU A 67 0.80 15.14 -3.09
CA GLU A 67 -0.64 14.91 -2.99
C GLU A 67 -1.34 15.27 -4.31
N PRO A 68 -2.25 14.42 -4.81
CA PRO A 68 -2.98 14.71 -6.05
C PRO A 68 -3.90 15.93 -5.92
N THR A 69 -4.35 16.28 -4.71
CA THR A 69 -5.25 17.43 -4.46
C THR A 69 -4.58 18.79 -4.61
N ALA A 70 -3.25 18.83 -4.71
CA ALA A 70 -2.50 20.06 -4.95
C ALA A 70 -2.44 20.42 -6.45
N LEU A 71 -2.98 19.58 -7.33
CA LEU A 71 -2.94 19.70 -8.78
C LEU A 71 -4.35 19.67 -9.36
N GLU A 72 -4.54 20.24 -10.55
CA GLU A 72 -5.83 20.25 -11.26
C GLU A 72 -6.09 18.91 -11.97
N ASP A 73 -5.09 18.37 -12.67
CA ASP A 73 -5.11 17.09 -13.39
C ASP A 73 -3.91 16.20 -13.00
N PRO A 74 -3.90 15.69 -11.75
CA PRO A 74 -2.76 14.96 -11.19
C PRO A 74 -2.49 13.66 -11.95
N THR A 75 -1.30 13.56 -12.54
CA THR A 75 -0.83 12.34 -13.20
C THR A 75 0.39 11.75 -12.50
N PRO A 76 0.37 10.47 -12.06
CA PRO A 76 1.50 9.88 -11.34
C PRO A 76 2.78 9.86 -12.18
N VAL A 77 3.91 10.28 -11.59
CA VAL A 77 5.24 10.01 -12.14
C VAL A 77 5.43 8.50 -12.18
N PRO A 78 5.79 7.87 -13.32
CA PRO A 78 5.99 6.42 -13.36
C PRO A 78 7.03 5.93 -12.35
N ALA A 79 6.82 4.75 -11.77
CA ALA A 79 7.81 4.13 -10.89
C ALA A 79 9.15 3.91 -11.63
N GLY A 80 10.25 4.16 -10.94
CA GLY A 80 11.60 4.18 -11.53
C GLY A 80 11.86 5.34 -12.47
N GLY A 81 10.95 6.32 -12.50
CA GLY A 81 10.98 7.48 -13.40
C GLY A 81 11.89 8.60 -12.90
N VAL A 82 12.46 9.31 -13.87
CA VAL A 82 13.21 10.56 -13.68
C VAL A 82 12.75 11.56 -14.74
N VAL A 83 12.49 12.80 -14.33
CA VAL A 83 12.16 13.91 -15.22
C VAL A 83 12.87 15.16 -14.74
N ASP A 84 13.34 16.01 -15.66
CA ASP A 84 13.91 17.30 -15.30
C ASP A 84 12.79 18.20 -14.75
N ALA A 85 13.02 18.84 -13.60
CA ALA A 85 11.98 19.54 -12.85
C ALA A 85 11.46 20.79 -13.58
N ASP A 86 12.28 21.41 -14.43
CA ASP A 86 11.87 22.54 -15.29
C ASP A 86 11.01 22.11 -16.49
N GLU A 87 10.96 20.81 -16.77
CA GLU A 87 10.06 20.19 -17.74
C GLU A 87 8.78 19.62 -17.08
N ALA A 88 8.65 19.70 -15.75
CA ALA A 88 7.44 19.30 -15.04
C ALA A 88 6.22 20.04 -15.62
N GLY A 89 5.12 19.32 -15.86
CA GLY A 89 3.91 19.84 -16.50
C GLY A 89 3.96 19.95 -18.03
N ARG A 90 5.11 19.68 -18.67
CA ARG A 90 5.23 19.62 -20.15
C ARG A 90 5.48 18.21 -20.67
N VAL A 91 5.85 17.30 -19.77
CA VAL A 91 6.16 15.90 -20.09
C VAL A 91 4.95 15.05 -19.75
N VAL A 92 4.47 14.29 -20.74
CA VAL A 92 3.49 13.25 -20.49
C VAL A 92 4.18 12.03 -19.84
N PRO A 93 3.49 11.28 -18.97
CA PRO A 93 4.10 10.14 -18.26
C PRO A 93 4.75 9.10 -19.17
N ALA A 94 4.24 8.94 -20.39
CA ALA A 94 4.78 7.99 -21.36
C ALA A 94 6.22 8.33 -21.81
N ASP A 95 6.60 9.60 -21.73
CA ASP A 95 7.91 10.12 -22.17
C ASP A 95 8.89 10.30 -21.00
N VAL A 96 8.46 10.04 -19.76
CA VAL A 96 9.35 10.07 -18.58
C VAL A 96 10.45 9.02 -18.71
N GLU A 97 11.70 9.43 -18.46
CA GLU A 97 12.84 8.53 -18.49
C GLU A 97 12.69 7.45 -17.41
N ARG A 98 12.65 6.18 -17.81
CA ARG A 98 12.72 5.05 -16.86
C ARG A 98 14.17 4.74 -16.50
N ARG A 99 14.68 5.45 -15.49
CA ARG A 99 16.05 5.30 -14.98
C ARG A 99 16.29 3.98 -14.26
N TRP A 100 15.28 3.50 -13.53
CA TRP A 100 15.34 2.28 -12.75
C TRP A 100 14.24 1.31 -13.18
N THR A 101 14.56 0.02 -13.21
CA THR A 101 13.59 -1.05 -13.45
C THR A 101 13.80 -2.17 -12.44
N LEU A 102 12.75 -2.94 -12.19
CA LEU A 102 12.80 -4.04 -11.23
C LEU A 102 13.93 -5.03 -11.62
N PRO A 103 14.93 -5.27 -10.75
CA PRO A 103 16.02 -6.21 -11.03
C PRO A 103 15.51 -7.61 -11.37
N ASP A 104 16.30 -8.38 -12.12
CA ASP A 104 16.03 -9.78 -12.44
C ASP A 104 17.22 -10.67 -12.09
N PRO A 105 17.55 -10.81 -10.78
CA PRO A 105 18.66 -11.66 -10.36
C PRO A 105 18.33 -13.13 -10.55
N ASP A 106 19.35 -13.95 -10.81
CA ASP A 106 19.20 -15.40 -10.77
C ASP A 106 18.73 -15.85 -9.37
N PRO A 107 17.86 -16.88 -9.28
CA PRO A 107 17.42 -17.41 -8.00
C PRO A 107 18.58 -18.01 -7.22
N GLU A 108 18.56 -17.88 -5.90
CA GLU A 108 19.50 -18.53 -4.99
C GLU A 108 19.18 -20.04 -4.96
N PRO A 109 20.10 -20.91 -5.45
CA PRO A 109 19.85 -22.35 -5.51
C PRO A 109 19.82 -23.03 -4.14
N ASP A 110 20.48 -22.47 -3.12
CA ASP A 110 20.49 -23.05 -1.79
C ASP A 110 19.34 -22.49 -0.93
N HIS A 111 18.41 -23.37 -0.56
CA HIS A 111 17.19 -22.96 0.14
C HIS A 111 17.46 -22.37 1.52
N GLU A 112 18.46 -22.91 2.24
CA GLU A 112 18.81 -22.42 3.57
C GLU A 112 19.37 -21.00 3.48
N THR A 113 20.31 -20.78 2.55
CA THR A 113 20.87 -19.45 2.24
C THR A 113 19.77 -18.46 1.83
N ALA A 114 18.82 -18.88 0.99
CA ALA A 114 17.70 -18.02 0.57
C ALA A 114 16.79 -17.63 1.76
N LEU A 115 16.49 -18.57 2.66
CA LEU A 115 15.66 -18.32 3.85
C LEU A 115 16.39 -17.48 4.90
N GLU A 116 17.70 -17.66 5.09
CA GLU A 116 18.52 -16.83 5.96
C GLU A 116 18.60 -15.39 5.45
N ALA A 117 18.86 -15.21 4.15
CA ALA A 117 18.88 -13.88 3.54
C ALA A 117 17.54 -13.15 3.67
N LEU A 118 16.42 -13.87 3.50
CA LEU A 118 15.08 -13.32 3.69
C LEU A 118 14.82 -12.92 5.16
N ASP A 119 15.18 -13.78 6.11
CA ASP A 119 15.04 -13.52 7.54
C ASP A 119 15.84 -12.28 7.96
N ASP A 120 17.12 -12.22 7.59
CA ASP A 120 17.99 -11.08 7.86
C ASP A 120 17.46 -9.78 7.23
N ALA A 121 16.92 -9.85 6.01
CA ALA A 121 16.33 -8.71 5.33
C ALA A 121 15.09 -8.18 6.07
N ILE A 122 14.17 -9.06 6.47
CA ILE A 122 12.94 -8.69 7.20
C ILE A 122 13.28 -8.11 8.57
N ARG A 123 14.19 -8.75 9.31
CA ARG A 123 14.69 -8.23 10.59
C ARG A 123 15.31 -6.85 10.44
N THR A 124 16.19 -6.68 9.45
CA THR A 124 16.86 -5.38 9.22
C THR A 124 15.83 -4.31 8.88
N ALA A 125 14.88 -4.59 8.00
CA ALA A 125 13.86 -3.62 7.60
C ALA A 125 12.95 -3.21 8.77
N THR A 126 12.56 -4.17 9.61
CA THR A 126 11.74 -3.91 10.81
C THR A 126 12.53 -3.20 11.90
N ASP A 127 13.81 -3.54 12.13
CA ASP A 127 14.69 -2.84 13.05
C ASP A 127 14.91 -1.37 12.63
N THR A 128 15.10 -1.11 11.33
CA THR A 128 15.16 0.27 10.79
C THR A 128 13.87 1.03 11.06
N ALA A 129 12.71 0.41 10.82
CA ALA A 129 11.42 1.04 11.09
C ALA A 129 11.19 1.31 12.59
N ARG A 130 11.58 0.37 13.47
CA ARG A 130 11.41 0.45 14.93
C ARG A 130 12.31 1.49 15.58
N THR A 131 13.48 1.76 15.01
CA THR A 131 14.47 2.69 15.58
C THR A 131 14.28 4.15 15.13
N ALA A 132 13.34 4.40 14.22
CA ALA A 132 12.90 5.75 13.91
C ALA A 132 12.22 6.39 15.14
N GLU A 133 12.45 7.69 15.36
CA GLU A 133 11.88 8.44 16.48
C GLU A 133 10.38 8.74 16.27
N ARG A 134 9.53 7.69 16.32
CA ARG A 134 8.08 7.78 16.13
C ARG A 134 7.34 6.63 16.82
N GLU A 135 6.15 6.91 17.35
CA GLU A 135 5.29 5.90 17.95
C GLU A 135 4.49 5.18 16.85
N ILE A 136 4.61 3.85 16.78
CA ILE A 136 4.06 3.03 15.68
C ILE A 136 2.99 2.10 16.23
N ALA A 137 1.82 2.05 15.59
CA ALA A 137 0.84 0.99 15.77
C ALA A 137 0.72 0.12 14.50
N VAL A 138 0.15 -1.08 14.63
CA VAL A 138 0.00 -2.02 13.49
C VAL A 138 -1.46 -2.22 13.15
N ALA A 139 -1.80 -2.04 11.87
CA ALA A 139 -3.04 -2.52 11.29
C ALA A 139 -3.02 -4.06 11.25
N PHE A 140 -3.59 -4.67 12.28
CA PHE A 140 -3.48 -6.09 12.56
C PHE A 140 -4.68 -6.87 12.04
N SER A 141 -4.44 -7.60 10.96
CA SER A 141 -5.50 -8.30 10.23
C SER A 141 -5.67 -9.76 10.67
N GLY A 142 -4.84 -10.25 11.59
CA GLY A 142 -4.81 -11.64 12.07
C GLY A 142 -4.23 -12.67 11.09
N GLY A 143 -3.68 -12.22 9.95
CA GLY A 143 -2.90 -13.03 9.02
C GLY A 143 -1.39 -12.96 9.29
N VAL A 144 -0.64 -13.89 8.70
CA VAL A 144 0.82 -14.02 8.88
C VAL A 144 1.59 -12.73 8.58
N ASP A 145 1.13 -11.94 7.60
CA ASP A 145 1.82 -10.73 7.14
C ASP A 145 1.84 -9.64 8.23
N SER A 146 0.66 -9.24 8.69
CA SER A 146 0.54 -8.27 9.79
C SER A 146 1.05 -8.83 11.12
N ALA A 147 0.98 -10.15 11.33
CA ALA A 147 1.47 -10.77 12.55
C ALA A 147 3.00 -10.75 12.65
N LEU A 148 3.71 -11.03 11.57
CA LEU A 148 5.17 -10.96 11.57
C LEU A 148 5.64 -9.51 11.76
N VAL A 149 5.00 -8.55 11.07
CA VAL A 149 5.29 -7.12 11.25
C VAL A 149 5.02 -6.68 12.69
N ALA A 150 3.89 -7.09 13.27
CA ALA A 150 3.56 -6.79 14.66
C ALA A 150 4.57 -7.32 15.66
N GLU A 151 4.98 -8.58 15.51
CA GLU A 151 5.93 -9.23 16.41
C GLU A 151 7.30 -8.55 16.36
N LEU A 152 7.80 -8.23 15.16
CA LEU A 152 9.15 -7.66 14.99
C LEU A 152 9.24 -6.18 15.35
N LEU A 153 8.16 -5.42 15.14
CA LEU A 153 8.09 -4.02 15.57
C LEU A 153 7.82 -3.87 17.07
N ASP A 154 7.32 -4.92 17.72
CA ASP A 154 6.79 -4.88 19.08
C ASP A 154 5.76 -3.77 19.31
N ALA A 155 4.83 -3.62 18.36
CA ALA A 155 3.84 -2.55 18.34
C ALA A 155 2.44 -3.00 18.80
N PRO A 156 1.58 -2.07 19.27
CA PRO A 156 0.20 -2.33 19.61
C PRO A 156 -0.63 -2.69 18.37
N LEU A 157 -1.62 -3.57 18.57
CA LEU A 157 -2.41 -4.18 17.51
C LEU A 157 -3.77 -3.51 17.40
N TYR A 158 -4.14 -3.10 16.19
CA TYR A 158 -5.44 -2.51 15.90
C TYR A 158 -6.13 -3.27 14.77
N VAL A 159 -7.37 -3.70 14.98
CA VAL A 159 -8.22 -4.25 13.93
C VAL A 159 -9.49 -3.42 13.82
N VAL A 160 -10.01 -3.30 12.60
CA VAL A 160 -11.30 -2.67 12.35
C VAL A 160 -12.25 -3.64 11.67
N GLY A 161 -13.54 -3.54 11.98
CA GLY A 161 -14.56 -4.30 11.28
C GLY A 161 -15.95 -4.15 11.88
N PHE A 162 -16.95 -4.57 11.13
CA PHE A 162 -18.32 -4.68 11.66
C PHE A 162 -18.39 -5.75 12.76
N PRO A 163 -19.40 -5.67 13.66
CA PRO A 163 -19.66 -6.73 14.63
C PRO A 163 -19.72 -8.12 13.97
N ASP A 164 -19.10 -9.10 14.63
CA ASP A 164 -18.98 -10.50 14.18
C ASP A 164 -18.31 -10.68 12.81
N SER A 165 -17.53 -9.71 12.35
CA SER A 165 -16.76 -9.84 11.11
C SER A 165 -15.64 -10.88 11.25
N HIS A 166 -15.34 -11.56 10.15
CA HIS A 166 -14.32 -12.60 10.13
C HIS A 166 -12.93 -12.04 10.43
N ASP A 167 -12.64 -10.80 10.03
CA ASP A 167 -11.33 -10.18 10.31
C ASP A 167 -11.16 -9.86 11.80
N VAL A 168 -12.19 -9.38 12.49
CA VAL A 168 -12.13 -9.14 13.94
C VAL A 168 -11.91 -10.46 14.69
N GLU A 169 -12.64 -11.51 14.35
CA GLU A 169 -12.45 -12.82 14.98
C GLU A 169 -11.07 -13.42 14.68
N ALA A 170 -10.61 -13.34 13.42
CA ALA A 170 -9.26 -13.79 13.06
C ALA A 170 -8.19 -13.02 13.83
N ALA A 171 -8.30 -11.70 13.91
CA ALA A 171 -7.38 -10.85 14.68
C ALA A 171 -7.42 -11.23 16.17
N ARG A 172 -8.58 -11.39 16.78
CA ARG A 172 -8.71 -11.80 18.20
C ARG A 172 -7.98 -13.11 18.47
N THR A 173 -8.24 -14.15 17.69
CA THR A 173 -7.58 -15.45 17.89
C THR A 173 -6.07 -15.37 17.64
N ALA A 174 -5.62 -14.61 16.65
CA ALA A 174 -4.19 -14.46 16.38
C ALA A 174 -3.47 -13.70 17.51
N ALA A 175 -4.07 -12.61 18.00
CA ALA A 175 -3.53 -11.84 19.11
C ALA A 175 -3.48 -12.69 20.40
N GLU A 176 -4.53 -13.47 20.69
CA GLU A 176 -4.56 -14.41 21.81
C GLU A 176 -3.44 -15.46 21.71
N ALA A 177 -3.27 -16.07 20.53
CA ALA A 177 -2.20 -17.04 20.28
C ALA A 177 -0.80 -16.43 20.46
N MET A 178 -0.62 -15.17 20.07
CA MET A 178 0.61 -14.41 20.24
C MET A 178 0.78 -13.86 21.67
N GLY A 179 -0.23 -13.96 22.54
CA GLY A 179 -0.22 -13.37 23.88
C GLY A 179 -0.19 -11.83 23.87
N ARG A 180 -0.77 -11.20 22.86
CA ARG A 180 -0.78 -9.74 22.64
C ARG A 180 -2.16 -9.15 22.92
N GLU A 181 -2.20 -7.90 23.38
CA GLU A 181 -3.45 -7.15 23.47
C GLU A 181 -3.87 -6.61 22.09
N LEU A 182 -5.18 -6.63 21.82
CA LEU A 182 -5.77 -6.18 20.57
C LEU A 182 -6.83 -5.12 20.82
N THR A 183 -6.69 -3.98 20.17
CA THR A 183 -7.73 -2.96 20.10
C THR A 183 -8.64 -3.25 18.91
N VAL A 184 -9.95 -3.38 19.19
CA VAL A 184 -10.97 -3.57 18.16
C VAL A 184 -11.73 -2.26 17.94
N VAL A 185 -11.72 -1.78 16.69
CA VAL A 185 -12.49 -0.63 16.22
C VAL A 185 -13.76 -1.16 15.56
N GLU A 186 -14.87 -1.10 16.29
CA GLU A 186 -16.16 -1.55 15.78
C GLU A 186 -16.73 -0.50 14.82
N LEU A 187 -17.15 -0.95 13.63
CA LEU A 187 -17.71 -0.07 12.60
C LEU A 187 -19.23 0.01 12.64
N GLU A 188 -19.73 1.20 12.35
CA GLU A 188 -21.12 1.47 12.00
C GLU A 188 -21.23 1.87 10.52
N PRO A 189 -22.40 1.68 9.87
CA PRO A 189 -22.57 2.05 8.46
C PRO A 189 -22.31 3.54 8.19
N ALA A 190 -22.59 4.41 9.17
CA ALA A 190 -22.33 5.85 9.08
C ALA A 190 -20.83 6.18 8.99
N ASP A 191 -19.95 5.34 9.54
CA ASP A 191 -18.50 5.52 9.41
C ASP A 191 -18.06 5.41 7.96
N LEU A 192 -18.66 4.50 7.19
CA LEU A 192 -18.36 4.34 5.77
C LEU A 192 -18.82 5.57 4.98
N GLU A 193 -20.05 6.04 5.20
CA GLU A 193 -20.57 7.23 4.49
C GLU A 193 -19.72 8.48 4.76
N ARG A 194 -19.23 8.64 6.00
CA ARG A 194 -18.32 9.73 6.40
C ARG A 194 -16.91 9.58 5.81
N ALA A 195 -16.35 8.37 5.80
CA ALA A 195 -14.97 8.15 5.38
C ALA A 195 -14.80 8.14 3.85
N VAL A 196 -15.84 7.79 3.08
CA VAL A 196 -15.74 7.72 1.62
C VAL A 196 -15.29 9.04 1.00
N PRO A 197 -15.90 10.20 1.28
CA PRO A 197 -15.45 11.47 0.71
C PRO A 197 -13.99 11.82 1.05
N GLU A 198 -13.56 11.59 2.29
CA GLU A 198 -12.17 11.83 2.72
C GLU A 198 -11.16 10.97 1.95
N ILE A 199 -11.47 9.68 1.77
CA ILE A 199 -10.64 8.75 1.02
C ILE A 199 -10.56 9.16 -0.45
N VAL A 200 -11.69 9.54 -1.05
CA VAL A 200 -11.73 9.95 -2.45
C VAL A 200 -10.92 11.23 -2.64
N ARG A 201 -11.08 12.22 -1.76
CA ARG A 201 -10.26 13.45 -1.76
C ARG A 201 -8.78 13.11 -1.70
N ALA A 202 -8.36 12.33 -0.70
CA ALA A 202 -6.95 12.03 -0.49
C ALA A 202 -6.31 11.23 -1.63
N THR A 203 -7.05 10.29 -2.22
CA THR A 203 -6.48 9.37 -3.22
C THR A 203 -6.75 9.77 -4.66
N GLY A 204 -7.72 10.64 -4.91
CA GLY A 204 -8.26 10.93 -6.25
C GLY A 204 -9.03 9.77 -6.88
N ARG A 205 -9.34 8.70 -6.13
CA ARG A 205 -9.92 7.46 -6.69
C ARG A 205 -11.38 7.29 -6.30
N THR A 206 -12.23 7.10 -7.31
CA THR A 206 -13.69 6.93 -7.15
C THR A 206 -14.19 5.51 -7.41
N ASN A 207 -13.35 4.62 -7.95
CA ASN A 207 -13.77 3.26 -8.23
C ASN A 207 -14.01 2.47 -6.94
N ALA A 208 -15.08 1.68 -6.92
CA ALA A 208 -15.53 1.00 -5.71
C ALA A 208 -14.50 0.05 -5.11
N MET A 209 -13.66 -0.61 -5.94
CA MET A 209 -12.67 -1.56 -5.44
C MET A 209 -11.62 -0.87 -4.59
N ASP A 210 -11.06 0.24 -5.08
CA ASP A 210 -10.05 0.99 -4.34
C ASP A 210 -10.63 1.60 -3.07
N VAL A 211 -11.81 2.22 -3.14
CA VAL A 211 -12.46 2.79 -1.96
C VAL A 211 -12.77 1.72 -0.91
N GLN A 212 -13.21 0.52 -1.33
CA GLN A 212 -13.46 -0.59 -0.41
C GLN A 212 -12.20 -1.14 0.26
N ILE A 213 -11.04 -1.06 -0.39
CA ILE A 213 -9.76 -1.46 0.19
C ILE A 213 -9.24 -0.39 1.15
N ALA A 214 -9.38 0.89 0.78
CA ALA A 214 -8.94 2.03 1.58
C ALA A 214 -9.78 2.23 2.86
N LEU A 215 -11.08 1.99 2.83
CA LEU A 215 -11.99 2.18 3.97
C LEU A 215 -11.51 1.57 5.30
N PRO A 216 -11.20 0.26 5.40
CA PRO A 216 -10.70 -0.30 6.65
C PRO A 216 -9.34 0.30 7.05
N LEU A 217 -8.49 0.67 6.09
CA LEU A 217 -7.19 1.26 6.37
C LEU A 217 -7.32 2.70 6.92
N TYR A 218 -8.22 3.50 6.36
CA TYR A 218 -8.53 4.84 6.85
C TYR A 218 -9.12 4.81 8.26
N LEU A 219 -10.16 3.99 8.48
CA LEU A 219 -10.88 3.95 9.74
C LEU A 219 -10.02 3.41 10.90
N VAL A 220 -9.12 2.46 10.64
CA VAL A 220 -8.15 2.04 11.66
C VAL A 220 -7.09 3.13 11.90
N GLY A 221 -6.66 3.84 10.85
CA GLY A 221 -5.73 4.96 10.95
C GLY A 221 -6.29 6.12 11.76
N GLU A 222 -7.54 6.54 11.54
CA GLU A 222 -8.21 7.57 12.33
C GLU A 222 -8.20 7.24 13.82
N ARG A 223 -8.47 5.97 14.17
CA ARG A 223 -8.42 5.54 15.57
C ARG A 223 -7.01 5.60 16.13
N VAL A 224 -6.02 5.11 15.38
CA VAL A 224 -4.62 5.10 15.79
C VAL A 224 -4.08 6.52 15.98
N ALA A 225 -4.39 7.44 15.07
CA ALA A 225 -4.06 8.85 15.21
C ALA A 225 -4.71 9.47 16.46
N ALA A 226 -6.00 9.19 16.70
CA ALA A 226 -6.71 9.66 17.87
C ALA A 226 -6.14 9.12 19.20
N ASP A 227 -5.54 7.93 19.18
CA ASP A 227 -4.85 7.33 20.33
C ASP A 227 -3.41 7.87 20.52
N GLY A 228 -2.92 8.74 19.62
CA GLY A 228 -1.68 9.51 19.78
C GLY A 228 -0.42 8.88 19.17
N TYR A 229 -0.58 7.93 18.24
CA TYR A 229 0.55 7.39 17.48
C TYR A 229 0.89 8.27 16.28
N ASP A 230 2.15 8.19 15.82
CA ASP A 230 2.66 8.97 14.69
C ASP A 230 2.60 8.18 13.37
N ALA A 231 2.51 6.85 13.45
CA ALA A 231 2.66 5.98 12.28
C ALA A 231 1.79 4.72 12.32
N LEU A 232 1.36 4.27 11.14
CA LEU A 232 0.63 3.02 10.94
C LEU A 232 1.44 2.02 10.12
N ALA A 233 1.81 0.92 10.76
CA ALA A 233 2.45 -0.20 10.11
C ALA A 233 1.46 -1.18 9.49
N VAL A 234 1.78 -1.63 8.28
CA VAL A 234 0.98 -2.55 7.48
C VAL A 234 1.84 -3.72 6.98
N GLY A 235 1.21 -4.89 6.82
CA GLY A 235 1.84 -6.07 6.19
C GLY A 235 1.91 -6.01 4.66
N GLN A 236 1.89 -4.80 4.08
CA GLN A 236 1.75 -4.60 2.64
C GLN A 236 2.99 -5.12 1.88
N GLY A 237 2.77 -5.68 0.69
CA GLY A 237 3.81 -6.26 -0.17
C GLY A 237 4.06 -7.76 0.03
N ALA A 238 3.57 -8.37 1.11
CA ALA A 238 3.77 -9.79 1.37
C ALA A 238 3.14 -10.69 0.29
N ASP A 239 1.94 -10.36 -0.18
CA ASP A 239 1.26 -11.15 -1.21
C ASP A 239 1.94 -11.02 -2.57
N GLU A 240 2.40 -9.82 -2.93
CA GLU A 240 3.09 -9.54 -4.18
C GLU A 240 4.49 -10.17 -4.21
N LEU A 241 5.25 -10.08 -3.12
CA LEU A 241 6.65 -10.53 -3.06
C LEU A 241 6.77 -12.05 -2.90
N PHE A 242 5.83 -12.70 -2.21
CA PHE A 242 5.97 -14.10 -1.81
C PHE A 242 4.92 -15.04 -2.41
N GLY A 243 4.17 -14.61 -3.44
CA GLY A 243 3.20 -15.48 -4.11
C GLY A 243 1.96 -15.78 -3.26
N GLY A 244 1.40 -14.72 -2.67
CA GLY A 244 0.25 -14.81 -1.78
C GLY A 244 -1.11 -14.91 -2.47
N TYR A 245 -1.21 -14.60 -3.76
CA TYR A 245 -2.48 -14.69 -4.48
C TYR A 245 -2.70 -16.07 -5.11
N GLU A 246 -3.93 -16.59 -5.01
CA GLU A 246 -4.31 -17.88 -5.61
C GLU A 246 -4.04 -17.93 -7.14
N LYS A 247 -4.21 -16.80 -7.85
CA LYS A 247 -3.91 -16.69 -9.28
C LYS A 247 -2.44 -16.94 -9.64
N VAL A 248 -1.53 -16.52 -8.75
CA VAL A 248 -0.09 -16.70 -8.91
C VAL A 248 0.27 -18.18 -8.73
N VAL A 249 -0.31 -18.82 -7.73
CA VAL A 249 -0.03 -20.22 -7.41
C VAL A 249 -0.58 -21.19 -8.45
N ARG A 250 -1.77 -20.88 -9.00
CA ARG A 250 -2.40 -21.74 -10.01
C ARG A 250 -1.92 -21.48 -11.42
N LEU A 251 -1.12 -20.42 -11.64
CA LEU A 251 -0.77 -19.91 -12.96
C LEU A 251 -2.01 -19.88 -13.88
N ASP A 252 -3.11 -19.34 -13.34
CA ASP A 252 -4.37 -19.32 -14.08
C ASP A 252 -4.38 -18.18 -15.12
N HIS A 253 -5.43 -18.13 -15.94
CA HIS A 253 -5.59 -17.15 -17.03
C HIS A 253 -5.49 -15.66 -16.64
N ARG A 254 -5.39 -15.32 -15.34
CA ARG A 254 -5.22 -13.96 -14.84
C ARG A 254 -3.75 -13.53 -14.67
N VAL A 255 -2.81 -14.41 -15.02
CA VAL A 255 -1.37 -14.12 -15.11
C VAL A 255 -0.86 -14.57 -16.47
N ASP A 256 0.09 -13.83 -17.05
CA ASP A 256 0.67 -14.18 -18.36
C ASP A 256 1.89 -15.11 -18.22
N ALA A 257 2.47 -15.18 -17.03
CA ALA A 257 3.66 -15.96 -16.72
C ALA A 257 3.45 -17.48 -16.74
N GLU A 258 4.50 -18.19 -17.17
CA GLU A 258 4.58 -19.65 -17.19
C GLU A 258 5.17 -20.25 -15.89
N THR A 259 5.70 -19.40 -15.00
CA THR A 259 6.35 -19.81 -13.74
C THR A 259 5.81 -19.00 -12.56
N THR A 260 5.87 -19.57 -11.35
CA THR A 260 5.43 -18.89 -10.12
C THR A 260 6.24 -17.62 -9.91
N ARG A 261 7.55 -17.67 -10.13
CA ARG A 261 8.42 -16.47 -10.06
C ARG A 261 8.03 -15.42 -11.10
N GLY A 262 7.68 -15.83 -12.32
CA GLY A 262 7.19 -14.89 -13.34
C GLY A 262 5.90 -14.19 -12.91
N ALA A 263 4.94 -14.95 -12.37
CA ALA A 263 3.67 -14.42 -11.89
C ALA A 263 3.85 -13.52 -10.65
N VAL A 264 4.76 -13.85 -9.73
CA VAL A 264 5.18 -12.98 -8.62
C VAL A 264 5.75 -11.67 -9.16
N ARG A 265 6.61 -11.70 -10.18
CA ARG A 265 7.17 -10.48 -10.79
C ARG A 265 6.11 -9.60 -11.43
N GLU A 266 5.08 -10.17 -12.05
CA GLU A 266 3.91 -9.41 -12.53
C GLU A 266 3.19 -8.71 -11.38
N GLN A 267 3.02 -9.37 -10.23
CA GLN A 267 2.40 -8.77 -9.06
C GLN A 267 3.24 -7.63 -8.47
N ILE A 268 4.57 -7.80 -8.38
CA ILE A 268 5.47 -6.71 -7.94
C ILE A 268 5.34 -5.49 -8.87
N ARG A 269 5.24 -5.71 -10.18
CA ARG A 269 5.06 -4.63 -11.17
C ARG A 269 3.70 -3.92 -11.06
N SER A 270 2.72 -4.51 -10.37
CA SER A 270 1.43 -3.87 -10.10
C SER A 270 1.43 -2.99 -8.83
N LEU A 271 2.47 -3.09 -7.99
CA LEU A 271 2.58 -2.28 -6.77
C LEU A 271 2.48 -0.77 -7.02
N PRO A 272 3.12 -0.18 -8.06
CA PRO A 272 3.01 1.26 -8.34
C PRO A 272 1.58 1.79 -8.50
N ASP A 273 0.65 0.93 -8.94
CA ASP A 273 -0.76 1.27 -9.11
C ASP A 273 -1.58 1.08 -7.81
N GLN A 274 -1.06 0.33 -6.84
CA GLN A 274 -1.74 0.02 -5.58
C GLN A 274 -1.25 0.92 -4.44
N LEU A 275 0.06 1.11 -4.31
CA LEU A 275 0.69 1.79 -3.18
C LEU A 275 0.22 3.24 -2.98
N PRO A 276 0.01 4.06 -4.04
CA PRO A 276 -0.49 5.42 -3.84
C PRO A 276 -1.83 5.46 -3.11
N ARG A 277 -2.74 4.52 -3.38
CA ARG A 277 -4.02 4.43 -2.66
C ARG A 277 -3.76 4.27 -1.17
N ASP A 278 -2.95 3.29 -0.78
CA ASP A 278 -2.76 2.94 0.63
C ASP A 278 -1.96 4.01 1.38
N VAL A 279 -0.89 4.53 0.76
CA VAL A 279 -0.06 5.60 1.34
C VAL A 279 -0.84 6.87 1.56
N LEU A 280 -1.58 7.35 0.54
CA LEU A 280 -2.39 8.55 0.66
C LEU A 280 -3.55 8.36 1.65
N THR A 281 -4.14 7.16 1.70
CA THR A 281 -5.18 6.83 2.67
C THR A 281 -4.66 6.94 4.11
N ILE A 282 -3.47 6.42 4.40
CA ILE A 282 -2.88 6.51 5.75
C ILE A 282 -2.52 7.96 6.07
N ARG A 283 -1.88 8.69 5.15
CA ARG A 283 -1.51 10.10 5.33
C ARG A 283 -2.71 11.00 5.57
N ALA A 284 -3.86 10.69 4.97
CA ALA A 284 -5.12 11.41 5.20
C ALA A 284 -5.62 11.33 6.65
N THR A 285 -5.13 10.37 7.44
CA THR A 285 -5.41 10.26 8.88
C THR A 285 -4.39 11.01 9.75
N GLY A 286 -3.37 11.63 9.13
CA GLY A 286 -2.26 12.30 9.82
C GLY A 286 -1.12 11.36 10.24
N LEU A 287 -1.15 10.09 9.82
CA LEU A 287 -0.15 9.09 10.17
C LEU A 287 0.88 8.90 9.05
N GLU A 288 2.11 8.57 9.44
CA GLU A 288 3.13 8.09 8.51
C GLU A 288 2.90 6.60 8.18
N PRO A 289 2.83 6.21 6.89
CA PRO A 289 2.71 4.81 6.50
C PRO A 289 4.02 4.05 6.65
N VAL A 290 3.95 2.82 7.17
CA VAL A 290 5.13 1.98 7.40
C VAL A 290 4.90 0.60 6.82
N ALA A 291 5.61 0.25 5.75
CA ALA A 291 5.51 -1.05 5.10
C ALA A 291 6.89 -1.75 5.05
N PRO A 292 7.38 -2.34 6.16
CA PRO A 292 8.75 -2.87 6.25
C PRO A 292 9.04 -3.97 5.21
N LEU A 293 8.02 -4.74 4.81
CA LEU A 293 8.17 -5.81 3.83
C LEU A 293 8.44 -5.28 2.41
N LEU A 294 8.15 -4.00 2.15
CA LEU A 294 8.50 -3.34 0.89
C LEU A 294 9.90 -2.71 0.92
N HIS A 295 10.65 -2.80 2.01
CA HIS A 295 12.01 -2.28 2.06
C HIS A 295 12.90 -2.96 1.01
N ASP A 296 13.83 -2.21 0.40
CA ASP A 296 14.66 -2.67 -0.71
C ASP A 296 15.37 -4.00 -0.42
N ARG A 297 15.90 -4.18 0.80
CA ARG A 297 16.51 -5.45 1.23
C ARG A 297 15.56 -6.65 1.17
N VAL A 298 14.29 -6.46 1.55
CA VAL A 298 13.28 -7.52 1.54
C VAL A 298 12.87 -7.83 0.10
N VAL A 299 12.69 -6.80 -0.72
CA VAL A 299 12.43 -6.95 -2.15
C VAL A 299 13.59 -7.69 -2.82
N GLU A 300 14.81 -7.29 -2.53
CA GLU A 300 16.02 -7.90 -3.07
C GLU A 300 16.14 -9.38 -2.72
N ALA A 301 15.85 -9.75 -1.46
CA ALA A 301 15.82 -11.15 -1.03
C ALA A 301 14.67 -11.92 -1.71
N ALA A 302 13.47 -11.33 -1.80
CA ALA A 302 12.31 -11.94 -2.44
C ALA A 302 12.55 -12.24 -3.93
N LEU A 303 13.23 -11.34 -4.65
CA LEU A 303 13.53 -11.50 -6.08
C LEU A 303 14.47 -12.69 -6.38
N ARG A 304 15.25 -13.13 -5.37
CA ARG A 304 16.15 -14.29 -5.46
C ARG A 304 15.50 -15.60 -5.00
N LEU A 305 14.26 -15.61 -4.54
CA LEU A 305 13.61 -16.86 -4.13
C LEU A 305 13.37 -17.78 -5.34
N PRO A 306 13.69 -19.09 -5.23
CA PRO A 306 13.30 -20.08 -6.23
C PRO A 306 11.79 -20.32 -6.19
N ASP A 307 11.24 -20.79 -7.32
CA ASP A 307 9.79 -20.99 -7.53
C ASP A 307 9.10 -21.79 -6.42
N ASP A 308 9.72 -22.88 -5.98
CA ASP A 308 9.15 -23.76 -4.97
C ASP A 308 9.15 -23.09 -3.59
N LEU A 309 10.07 -22.16 -3.30
CA LEU A 309 10.04 -21.37 -2.06
C LEU A 309 9.01 -20.22 -2.10
N LEU A 310 8.49 -19.85 -3.27
CA LEU A 310 7.38 -18.88 -3.36
C LEU A 310 6.04 -19.56 -3.05
N ALA A 311 5.69 -20.59 -3.81
CA ALA A 311 4.46 -21.34 -3.61
C ALA A 311 4.52 -22.75 -4.22
N ASP A 312 3.66 -23.63 -3.71
CA ASP A 312 3.34 -24.92 -4.33
C ASP A 312 1.81 -25.09 -4.46
N ALA A 313 1.35 -26.25 -4.92
CA ALA A 313 -0.07 -26.51 -5.15
C ALA A 313 -0.97 -26.36 -3.90
N GLU A 314 -0.39 -26.46 -2.71
CA GLU A 314 -1.11 -26.46 -1.43
C GLU A 314 -0.84 -25.18 -0.61
N THR A 315 0.38 -24.64 -0.70
CA THR A 315 0.88 -23.62 0.21
C THR A 315 1.35 -22.38 -0.54
N ARG A 316 0.75 -21.24 -0.19
CA ARG A 316 1.16 -19.89 -0.62
C ARG A 316 2.17 -19.30 0.36
N LYS A 317 3.03 -18.38 -0.10
CA LYS A 317 3.99 -17.66 0.75
C LYS A 317 4.96 -18.59 1.49
N ARG A 318 5.45 -19.65 0.85
CA ARG A 318 6.17 -20.74 1.56
C ARG A 318 7.37 -20.25 2.34
N ALA A 319 8.28 -19.51 1.70
CA ALA A 319 9.46 -18.95 2.35
C ALA A 319 9.09 -17.98 3.47
N PHE A 320 8.13 -17.09 3.19
CA PHE A 320 7.67 -16.11 4.16
C PHE A 320 7.05 -16.77 5.40
N ARG A 321 6.21 -17.80 5.23
CA ARG A 321 5.66 -18.59 6.34
C ARG A 321 6.75 -19.34 7.11
N GLN A 322 7.74 -19.92 6.43
CA GLN A 322 8.86 -20.59 7.07
C GLN A 322 9.70 -19.64 7.93
N VAL A 323 9.96 -18.42 7.43
CA VAL A 323 10.61 -17.36 8.21
C VAL A 323 9.71 -16.91 9.36
N ALA A 324 8.43 -16.67 9.11
CA ALA A 324 7.47 -16.24 10.12
C ALA A 324 7.32 -17.23 11.28
N SER A 325 7.38 -18.55 11.00
CA SER A 325 7.36 -19.62 12.02
C SER A 325 8.55 -19.59 12.99
N ARG A 326 9.61 -18.82 12.71
CA ARG A 326 10.72 -18.59 13.64
C ARG A 326 10.33 -17.63 14.79
N TYR A 327 9.29 -16.81 14.58
CA TYR A 327 8.87 -15.74 15.48
C TYR A 327 7.46 -15.94 16.01
N LEU A 328 6.57 -16.50 15.19
CA LEU A 328 5.15 -16.62 15.50
C LEU A 328 4.78 -18.03 15.94
N PRO A 329 3.70 -18.17 16.73
CA PRO A 329 3.05 -19.46 16.92
C PRO A 329 2.69 -20.11 15.58
N GLU A 330 2.88 -21.42 15.47
CA GLU A 330 2.65 -22.18 14.22
C GLU A 330 1.25 -21.96 13.65
N GLU A 331 0.24 -21.90 14.52
CA GLU A 331 -1.16 -21.65 14.14
C GLU A 331 -1.41 -20.27 13.53
N VAL A 332 -0.57 -19.27 13.83
CA VAL A 332 -0.62 -17.94 13.22
C VAL A 332 0.18 -17.91 11.93
N ALA A 333 1.41 -18.47 11.95
CA ALA A 333 2.30 -18.52 10.79
C ALA A 333 1.70 -19.31 9.61
N MET A 334 0.93 -20.36 9.90
CA MET A 334 0.36 -21.27 8.89
C MET A 334 -1.12 -20.99 8.56
N ARG A 335 -1.73 -19.94 9.15
CA ARG A 335 -3.13 -19.60 8.90
C ARG A 335 -3.38 -19.18 7.45
N ASP A 336 -4.46 -19.66 6.85
CA ASP A 336 -4.96 -19.16 5.57
C ASP A 336 -5.89 -17.95 5.75
N LYS A 337 -5.80 -16.97 4.84
CA LYS A 337 -6.63 -15.76 4.91
C LYS A 337 -7.35 -15.41 3.58
N LYS A 338 -8.53 -14.79 3.73
CA LYS A 338 -9.29 -14.03 2.72
C LYS A 338 -8.86 -12.55 2.69
N ALA A 339 -9.15 -11.83 1.60
CA ALA A 339 -8.79 -10.41 1.47
C ALA A 339 -9.60 -9.48 2.41
N VAL A 340 -8.96 -8.39 2.86
CA VAL A 340 -9.40 -7.50 3.96
C VAL A 340 -10.79 -6.88 3.73
N GLN A 341 -11.07 -6.42 2.50
CA GLN A 341 -12.36 -5.78 2.16
C GLN A 341 -13.55 -6.74 2.28
N TYR A 342 -13.31 -8.06 2.21
CA TYR A 342 -14.33 -9.09 2.40
C TYR A 342 -14.39 -9.59 3.85
N GLY A 343 -13.23 -9.65 4.53
CA GLY A 343 -13.15 -10.13 5.90
C GLY A 343 -13.76 -9.16 6.92
N SER A 344 -13.56 -7.86 6.72
CA SER A 344 -14.13 -6.76 7.52
C SER A 344 -15.62 -6.50 7.29
N LEU A 345 -16.19 -7.06 6.21
CA LEU A 345 -17.55 -6.83 5.71
C LEU A 345 -17.82 -5.44 5.10
N VAL A 346 -16.80 -4.59 4.97
CA VAL A 346 -16.91 -3.25 4.38
C VAL A 346 -17.49 -3.27 2.96
N ALA A 347 -16.99 -4.14 2.08
CA ALA A 347 -17.50 -4.22 0.71
C ALA A 347 -18.99 -4.62 0.66
N ARG A 348 -19.41 -5.52 1.57
CA ARG A 348 -20.81 -5.95 1.68
C ARG A 348 -21.69 -4.82 2.17
N GLU A 349 -21.19 -4.04 3.12
CA GLU A 349 -21.93 -2.94 3.73
C GLU A 349 -22.05 -1.76 2.77
N LEU A 350 -20.99 -1.39 2.04
CA LEU A 350 -21.05 -0.36 1.02
C LEU A 350 -22.01 -0.73 -0.13
N ASP A 351 -22.04 -2.01 -0.56
CA ASP A 351 -23.08 -2.51 -1.49
C ASP A 351 -24.50 -2.42 -0.90
N ARG A 352 -24.66 -2.59 0.42
CA ARG A 352 -25.95 -2.44 1.10
C ARG A 352 -26.40 -0.98 1.08
N LEU A 353 -25.52 -0.06 1.45
CA LEU A 353 -25.76 1.39 1.45
C LEU A 353 -26.10 1.90 0.05
N ALA A 354 -25.32 1.52 -0.96
CA ALA A 354 -25.61 1.85 -2.37
C ALA A 354 -27.03 1.44 -2.76
N ARG A 355 -27.43 0.21 -2.44
CA ARG A 355 -28.78 -0.30 -2.76
C ARG A 355 -29.89 0.42 -2.00
N GLN A 356 -29.65 0.85 -0.75
CA GLN A 356 -30.60 1.61 0.05
C GLN A 356 -30.82 3.01 -0.54
N ASN A 357 -29.76 3.63 -1.03
CA ASN A 357 -29.77 4.94 -1.70
C ASN A 357 -30.15 4.88 -3.19
N GLY A 358 -30.77 3.80 -3.65
CA GLY A 358 -31.33 3.72 -5.01
C GLY A 358 -30.39 3.16 -6.08
N TYR A 359 -29.11 2.95 -5.79
CA TYR A 359 -28.12 2.37 -6.70
C TYR A 359 -28.23 0.84 -6.72
N LYS A 360 -29.07 0.32 -7.62
CA LYS A 360 -29.38 -1.12 -7.70
C LYS A 360 -28.35 -1.88 -8.53
N ARG A 361 -28.09 -3.15 -8.21
CA ARG A 361 -27.18 -4.06 -8.97
C ARG A 361 -27.44 -4.21 -10.47
N ARG A 362 -28.64 -3.85 -10.93
CA ARG A 362 -28.97 -3.81 -12.36
C ARG A 362 -28.35 -2.61 -13.09
N MET A 363 -27.90 -1.61 -12.33
CA MET A 363 -27.13 -0.50 -12.83
C MET A 363 -25.69 -0.97 -12.93
N ASP A 364 -25.08 -0.75 -14.08
CA ASP A 364 -23.66 -1.01 -14.25
C ASP A 364 -22.86 -0.16 -13.25
N ASP A 365 -21.86 -0.78 -12.62
CA ASP A 365 -21.00 -0.17 -11.60
C ASP A 365 -21.73 0.64 -10.51
N HIS A 366 -22.80 0.05 -9.95
CA HIS A 366 -23.70 0.75 -9.02
C HIS A 366 -23.03 1.25 -7.75
N VAL A 367 -21.97 0.58 -7.27
CA VAL A 367 -21.26 1.01 -6.06
C VAL A 367 -20.39 2.24 -6.35
N SER A 368 -19.64 2.27 -7.45
CA SER A 368 -18.83 3.45 -7.79
C SER A 368 -19.71 4.67 -8.07
N LYS A 369 -20.90 4.46 -8.66
CA LYS A 369 -21.89 5.53 -8.82
C LYS A 369 -22.42 6.07 -7.49
N TYR A 370 -22.57 5.22 -6.48
CA TYR A 370 -22.94 5.66 -5.15
C TYR A 370 -21.80 6.38 -4.45
N VAL A 371 -20.56 5.89 -4.59
CA VAL A 371 -19.35 6.60 -4.11
C VAL A 371 -19.30 8.01 -4.70
N ALA A 372 -19.51 8.15 -6.00
CA ALA A 372 -19.53 9.45 -6.66
C ALA A 372 -20.64 10.38 -6.12
N SER A 373 -21.83 9.85 -5.82
CA SER A 373 -22.92 10.69 -5.31
C SER A 373 -22.71 11.15 -3.87
N LEU A 374 -21.90 10.45 -3.07
CA LEU A 374 -21.53 10.92 -1.73
C LEU A 374 -20.69 12.20 -1.79
N LEU A 375 -19.99 12.46 -2.89
CA LEU A 375 -19.20 13.68 -3.11
C LEU A 375 -20.08 14.86 -3.49
N GLU A 376 -21.14 14.62 -4.28
CA GLU A 376 -22.07 15.66 -4.73
C GLU A 376 -22.89 16.24 -3.56
N ASN A 377 -23.29 15.39 -2.61
CA ASN A 377 -24.11 15.79 -1.47
C ASN A 377 -23.37 16.67 -0.44
N GLU A 378 -22.04 16.58 -0.35
CA GLU A 378 -21.24 17.49 0.51
C GLU A 378 -21.25 18.92 -0.04
N VAL A 379 -21.13 19.07 -1.37
CA VAL A 379 -21.12 20.39 -2.03
C VAL A 379 -22.46 21.12 -1.84
N GLU A 380 -23.57 20.38 -1.84
CA GLU A 380 -24.89 20.95 -1.54
C GLU A 380 -25.07 21.29 -0.05
N GLY A 381 -24.48 20.52 0.86
CA GLY A 381 -24.54 20.73 2.31
C GLY A 381 -23.69 21.90 2.82
N GLU A 382 -22.54 22.18 2.20
CA GLU A 382 -21.71 23.35 2.52
C GLU A 382 -22.33 24.67 2.03
N GLY A 383 -23.11 24.62 0.94
CA GLY A 383 -23.83 25.77 0.40
C GLY A 383 -25.06 26.22 1.21
N GLU A 384 -25.60 25.37 2.08
CA GLU A 384 -26.75 25.73 2.94
C GLU A 384 -26.32 26.33 4.31
N VAL A 385 -25.03 26.28 4.68
CA VAL A 385 -24.55 26.79 5.98
C VAL A 385 -24.05 28.24 5.91
N GLU A 386 -23.91 28.82 4.70
CA GLU A 386 -23.51 30.24 4.53
C GLU A 386 -24.68 31.25 4.55
N ASP A 387 -25.93 30.80 4.68
CA ASP A 387 -27.13 31.65 4.69
C ASP A 387 -27.96 31.50 5.99
N GLU A 388 -27.35 31.72 7.17
CA GLU A 388 -28.08 32.07 8.41
C GLU A 388 -27.44 33.22 9.22
#